data_AF-A0A2D5F6L3-F1
#
_entry.id   AF-A0A2D5F6L3-F1
#
_cell.length_a   1.000
_cell.length_b   1.000
_cell.length_c   1.000
_cell.angle_alpha   90.00
_cell.angle_beta   90.00
_cell.angle_gamma   90.00
#
_symmetry.space_group_name_H-M   'P 1'
#
loop_
_entity.id
_entity.type
_entity.pdbx_description
1 polymer ?
#
loop_
_entity_poly.entity_id
_entity_poly.type
_entity_poly.pdbx_seq_one_letter_code
_entity_poly.pdbx_strand_id
1 'polypeptide(L)'
;MRQIKKLWLDSLGEYPVEQILRGARHAIEHSEYLPTLHRMRECCELGLTTLGLPSPRDAFLEACRAGSPKAAQPWSHPAVYVAGRDSDWFFLSNNPEQKTWPVFRERYRQVCQRVLRGEKLEMPPPEALEQQPSRPLSREEQLAALHALREKTGL
;
A
#
# COMPACT_ATOMS: atom_id res chain seq x y z
N MET A 1 -28.81 27.78 -2.58
CA MET A 1 -27.37 27.75 -2.99
C MET A 1 -26.41 27.20 -1.92
N ARG A 2 -26.49 27.57 -0.63
CA ARG A 2 -25.54 27.06 0.40
C ARG A 2 -25.52 25.54 0.54
N GLN A 3 -26.67 24.88 0.44
CA GLN A 3 -26.80 23.44 0.68
C GLN A 3 -26.07 22.58 -0.38
N ILE A 4 -26.12 22.99 -1.65
CA ILE A 4 -25.43 22.28 -2.74
C ILE A 4 -23.92 22.38 -2.58
N LYS A 5 -23.38 23.58 -2.31
CA LYS A 5 -21.94 23.76 -2.08
C LYS A 5 -21.45 22.93 -0.88
N LYS A 6 -22.25 22.88 0.20
CA LYS A 6 -21.94 22.05 1.37
C LYS A 6 -21.92 20.56 1.02
N LEU A 7 -22.92 20.07 0.29
CA LEU A 7 -22.99 18.67 -0.14
C LEU A 7 -21.75 18.27 -0.97
N TRP A 8 -21.34 19.12 -1.91
CA TRP A 8 -20.15 18.87 -2.73
C TRP A 8 -18.86 18.89 -1.90
N LEU A 9 -18.74 19.85 -0.97
CA LEU A 9 -17.60 19.92 -0.07
C LEU A 9 -17.48 18.67 0.81
N ASP A 10 -18.59 18.27 1.43
CA ASP A 10 -18.63 17.11 2.34
C ASP A 10 -18.32 15.81 1.55
N SER A 11 -18.80 15.69 0.32
CA SER A 11 -18.61 14.48 -0.50
C SER A 11 -17.24 14.39 -1.16
N LEU A 12 -16.61 15.52 -1.48
CA LEU A 12 -15.29 15.55 -2.11
C LEU A 12 -14.14 15.75 -1.12
N GLY A 13 -14.42 16.12 0.14
CA GLY A 13 -13.41 16.38 1.16
C GLY A 13 -12.51 15.19 1.50
N GLU A 14 -12.90 13.99 1.09
CA GLU A 14 -12.08 12.78 1.23
C GLU A 14 -10.97 12.65 0.16
N TYR A 15 -11.07 13.39 -0.94
CA TYR A 15 -10.11 13.36 -2.03
C TYR A 15 -9.10 14.51 -1.89
N PRO A 16 -7.82 14.28 -2.20
CA PRO A 16 -6.84 15.35 -2.37
C PRO A 16 -7.27 16.40 -3.40
N VAL A 17 -6.89 17.67 -3.16
CA VAL A 17 -7.19 18.78 -4.07
C VAL A 17 -6.73 18.50 -5.51
N GLU A 18 -5.51 17.97 -5.68
CA GLU A 18 -4.98 17.59 -6.99
C GLU A 18 -5.84 16.53 -7.71
N GLN A 19 -6.39 15.58 -6.97
CA GLN A 19 -7.27 14.55 -7.52
C GLN A 19 -8.60 15.17 -7.96
N ILE A 20 -9.14 16.11 -7.17
CA ILE A 20 -10.37 16.84 -7.52
C ILE A 20 -10.15 17.70 -8.78
N LEU A 21 -9.03 18.42 -8.87
CA LEU A 21 -8.73 19.25 -10.04
C LEU A 21 -8.57 18.42 -11.32
N ARG A 22 -7.88 17.28 -11.24
CA ARG A 22 -7.76 16.35 -12.37
C ARG A 22 -9.11 15.74 -12.76
N GLY A 23 -9.90 15.31 -11.77
CA GLY A 23 -11.25 14.79 -12.00
C GLY A 23 -12.17 15.83 -12.65
N ALA A 24 -12.11 17.08 -12.19
CA ALA A 24 -12.86 18.20 -12.77
C ALA A 24 -12.45 18.43 -14.24
N ARG A 25 -11.13 18.46 -14.51
CA ARG A 25 -10.60 18.63 -15.86
C ARG A 25 -11.09 17.51 -16.79
N HIS A 26 -10.99 16.26 -16.35
CA HIS A 26 -11.50 15.12 -17.11
C HIS A 26 -13.01 15.25 -17.37
N ALA A 27 -13.79 15.62 -16.36
CA ALA A 27 -15.23 15.82 -16.51
C ALA A 27 -15.57 16.92 -17.52
N ILE A 28 -14.85 18.04 -17.51
CA ILE A 28 -15.02 19.15 -18.47
C ILE A 28 -14.67 18.71 -19.90
N GLU A 29 -13.59 17.94 -20.06
CA GLU A 29 -13.13 17.47 -21.38
C GLU A 29 -14.06 16.40 -22.00
N HIS A 30 -14.81 15.66 -21.18
CA HIS A 30 -15.59 14.49 -21.61
C HIS A 30 -17.10 14.61 -21.37
N SER A 31 -17.59 15.79 -20.96
CA SER A 31 -19.02 16.03 -20.71
C SER A 31 -19.47 17.33 -21.34
N GLU A 32 -20.59 17.29 -22.06
CA GLU A 32 -21.24 18.48 -22.63
C GLU A 32 -21.92 19.34 -21.55
N TYR A 33 -22.28 18.72 -20.41
CA TYR A 33 -22.94 19.38 -19.29
C TYR A 33 -22.08 19.35 -18.02
N LEU A 34 -22.42 20.22 -17.05
CA LEU A 34 -21.81 20.19 -15.72
C LEU A 34 -22.00 18.80 -15.09
N PRO A 35 -20.93 18.20 -14.52
CA PRO A 35 -21.02 16.86 -13.97
C PRO A 35 -21.95 16.83 -12.77
N THR A 36 -22.66 15.72 -12.60
CA THR A 36 -23.30 15.40 -11.32
C THR A 36 -22.22 15.09 -10.29
N LEU A 37 -22.57 15.15 -9.00
CA LEU A 37 -21.65 14.80 -7.93
C LEU A 37 -21.15 13.35 -8.04
N HIS A 38 -22.02 12.43 -8.47
CA HIS A 38 -21.65 11.05 -8.73
C HIS A 38 -20.60 10.95 -9.84
N ARG A 39 -20.85 11.61 -10.98
CA ARG A 39 -19.90 11.63 -12.10
C ARG A 39 -18.56 12.25 -11.70
N MET A 40 -18.58 13.32 -10.90
CA MET A 40 -17.37 13.94 -10.39
C MET A 40 -16.52 12.97 -9.55
N ARG A 41 -17.16 12.15 -8.70
CA ARG A 41 -16.46 11.14 -7.90
C ARG A 41 -15.80 10.07 -8.77
N GLU A 42 -16.49 9.58 -9.79
CA GLU A 42 -15.92 8.65 -10.77
C GLU A 42 -14.70 9.26 -11.48
N CYS A 43 -14.80 10.53 -11.90
CA CYS A 43 -13.68 11.22 -12.55
C CYS A 43 -12.47 11.39 -11.61
N CYS A 44 -12.70 11.67 -10.33
CA CYS A 44 -11.64 11.69 -9.32
C CYS A 44 -10.96 10.31 -9.20
N GLU A 45 -11.73 9.23 -9.14
CA GLU A 45 -11.22 7.87 -8.99
C GLU A 45 -10.43 7.41 -10.23
N LEU A 46 -10.95 7.68 -11.44
CA LEU A 46 -10.26 7.40 -12.71
C LEU A 46 -8.88 8.05 -12.79
N GLY A 47 -8.70 9.24 -12.21
CA GLY A 47 -7.41 9.93 -12.17
C GLY A 47 -6.32 9.18 -11.39
N LEU A 48 -6.71 8.40 -10.37
CA LEU A 48 -5.78 7.53 -9.63
C LEU A 48 -5.46 6.26 -10.42
N THR A 49 -6.48 5.60 -10.97
CA THR A 49 -6.33 4.36 -11.73
C THR A 49 -5.45 4.56 -12.96
N THR A 50 -5.54 5.73 -13.62
CA THR A 50 -4.68 6.08 -14.77
C THR A 50 -3.19 6.15 -14.38
N LEU A 51 -2.89 6.43 -13.11
CA LEU A 51 -1.52 6.42 -12.56
C LEU A 51 -1.13 5.05 -11.98
N GLY A 52 -1.98 4.03 -12.11
CA GLY A 52 -1.77 2.72 -11.50
C GLY A 52 -1.91 2.70 -9.98
N LEU A 53 -2.48 3.75 -9.37
CA LEU A 53 -2.68 3.82 -7.93
C LEU A 53 -3.94 3.03 -7.54
N PRO A 54 -3.84 1.99 -6.66
CA PRO A 54 -5.01 1.28 -6.17
C PRO A 54 -5.89 2.15 -5.27
N SER A 55 -7.13 1.71 -5.02
CA SER A 55 -8.00 2.39 -4.08
C SER A 55 -7.38 2.37 -2.67
N PRO A 56 -7.68 3.35 -1.79
CA PRO A 56 -7.15 3.36 -0.43
C PRO A 56 -7.47 2.10 0.37
N ARG A 57 -8.61 1.44 0.11
CA ARG A 57 -8.98 0.20 0.78
C ARG A 57 -8.19 -0.99 0.25
N ASP A 58 -8.05 -1.10 -1.06
CA ASP A 58 -7.28 -2.20 -1.66
C ASP A 58 -5.80 -2.11 -1.26
N ALA A 59 -5.23 -0.89 -1.29
CA ALA A 59 -3.88 -0.61 -0.82
C ALA A 59 -3.66 -1.03 0.63
N PHE A 60 -4.64 -0.77 1.50
CA PHE A 60 -4.57 -1.15 2.91
C PHE A 60 -4.63 -2.67 3.10
N LEU A 61 -5.54 -3.34 2.41
CA LEU A 61 -5.66 -4.80 2.47
C LEU A 61 -4.39 -5.47 1.96
N GLU A 62 -3.80 -4.95 0.89
CA GLU A 62 -2.52 -5.40 0.35
C GLU A 62 -1.38 -5.21 1.37
N ALA A 63 -1.28 -4.03 1.99
CA ALA A 63 -0.30 -3.73 3.03
C ALA A 63 -0.39 -4.66 4.25
N CYS A 64 -1.61 -4.95 4.71
CA CYS A 64 -1.87 -5.88 5.81
C CYS A 64 -1.56 -7.33 5.46
N ARG A 65 -1.81 -7.76 4.22
CA ARG A 65 -1.59 -9.15 3.77
C ARG A 65 -0.15 -9.47 3.37
N ALA A 66 0.65 -8.44 3.07
CA ALA A 66 2.01 -8.62 2.60
C ALA A 66 2.87 -9.44 3.59
N GLY A 67 3.60 -10.44 3.09
CA GLY A 67 4.55 -11.21 3.89
C GLY A 67 5.84 -10.43 4.17
N SER A 68 6.63 -10.92 5.14
CA SER A 68 8.03 -10.49 5.32
C SER A 68 8.94 -11.34 4.43
N PRO A 69 9.95 -10.76 3.75
CA PRO A 69 10.36 -9.36 3.74
C PRO A 69 9.45 -8.47 2.87
N LYS A 70 9.03 -7.31 3.39
CA LYS A 70 8.10 -6.38 2.71
C LYS A 70 8.69 -5.81 1.41
N ALA A 71 10.00 -5.63 1.32
CA ALA A 71 10.67 -5.10 0.12
C ALA A 71 10.62 -6.07 -1.08
N ALA A 72 10.46 -7.39 -0.83
CA ALA A 72 10.42 -8.42 -1.87
C ALA A 72 8.99 -8.76 -2.34
N GLN A 73 7.98 -8.11 -1.78
CA GLN A 73 6.59 -8.39 -2.14
C GLN A 73 6.23 -7.73 -3.49
N PRO A 74 5.37 -8.37 -4.29
CA PRO A 74 4.91 -7.82 -5.57
C PRO A 74 3.83 -6.76 -5.33
N TRP A 75 4.25 -5.53 -5.03
CA TRP A 75 3.32 -4.44 -4.77
C TRP A 75 2.61 -3.98 -6.04
N SER A 76 1.30 -3.77 -5.97
CA SER A 76 0.49 -3.20 -7.06
C SER A 76 0.99 -1.84 -7.50
N HIS A 77 1.47 -1.03 -6.54
CA HIS A 77 2.12 0.24 -6.79
C HIS A 77 3.14 0.56 -5.68
N PRO A 78 4.29 1.19 -5.99
CA PRO A 78 5.26 1.64 -4.98
C PRO A 78 4.66 2.49 -3.85
N ALA A 79 3.58 3.19 -4.14
CA ALA A 79 2.82 3.98 -3.17
C ALA A 79 2.28 3.15 -2.00
N VAL A 80 1.89 1.90 -2.26
CA VAL A 80 1.39 0.99 -1.22
C VAL A 80 2.50 0.65 -0.24
N TYR A 81 3.69 0.34 -0.76
CA TYR A 81 4.88 0.07 0.05
C TYR A 81 5.28 1.28 0.91
N VAL A 82 5.39 2.46 0.30
CA VAL A 82 5.78 3.69 1.01
C VAL A 82 4.75 4.04 2.08
N ALA A 83 3.46 3.96 1.78
CA ALA A 83 2.41 4.24 2.76
C ALA A 83 2.41 3.25 3.92
N GLY A 84 2.64 1.96 3.65
CA GLY A 84 2.73 0.94 4.70
C GLY A 84 3.97 1.11 5.57
N ARG A 85 5.12 1.47 4.98
CA ARG A 85 6.35 1.82 5.70
C ARG A 85 6.12 3.03 6.61
N ASP A 86 5.53 4.10 6.07
CA ASP A 86 5.25 5.34 6.80
C ASP A 86 4.14 5.17 7.87
N SER A 87 3.37 4.08 7.79
CA SER A 87 2.36 3.68 8.78
C SER A 87 2.88 2.67 9.82
N ASP A 88 4.15 2.26 9.72
CA ASP A 88 4.78 1.20 10.51
C ASP A 88 4.14 -0.19 10.30
N TRP A 89 4.90 -1.10 9.68
CA TRP A 89 4.49 -2.47 9.42
C TRP A 89 4.15 -3.27 10.68
N PHE A 90 4.83 -3.00 11.80
CA PHE A 90 4.53 -3.64 13.08
C PHE A 90 3.20 -3.12 13.63
N PHE A 91 2.96 -1.82 13.52
CA PHE A 91 1.69 -1.22 13.92
C PHE A 91 0.51 -1.79 13.10
N LEU A 92 0.66 -1.88 11.77
CA LEU A 92 -0.36 -2.43 10.87
C LEU A 92 -0.68 -3.91 11.16
N SER A 93 0.31 -4.70 11.53
CA SER A 93 0.14 -6.15 11.78
C SER A 93 -0.43 -6.47 13.16
N ASN A 94 -0.11 -5.66 14.17
CA ASN A 94 -0.44 -5.98 15.57
C ASN A 94 -1.68 -5.27 16.12
N ASN A 95 -2.28 -4.35 15.36
CA ASN A 95 -3.43 -3.58 15.81
C ASN A 95 -4.68 -3.86 14.96
N PRO A 96 -5.89 -3.72 15.54
CA PRO A 96 -7.12 -3.90 14.79
C PRO A 96 -7.31 -2.81 13.73
N GLU A 97 -8.04 -3.16 12.67
CA GLU A 97 -8.34 -2.28 11.53
C GLU A 97 -8.88 -0.91 11.96
N GLN A 98 -9.74 -0.84 12.98
CA GLN A 98 -10.30 0.42 13.47
C GLN A 98 -9.23 1.45 13.87
N LYS A 99 -8.07 1.00 14.34
CA LYS A 99 -6.94 1.86 14.71
C LYS A 99 -5.97 2.07 13.55
N THR A 100 -5.71 1.04 12.75
CA THR A 100 -4.70 1.09 11.68
C THR A 100 -5.22 1.79 10.43
N TRP A 101 -6.49 1.60 10.10
CA TRP A 101 -7.16 2.19 8.93
C TRP A 101 -7.01 3.71 8.85
N PRO A 102 -7.40 4.53 9.86
CA PRO A 102 -7.31 5.99 9.74
C PRO A 102 -5.87 6.47 9.55
N VAL A 103 -4.90 5.81 10.18
CA VAL A 103 -3.47 6.14 10.05
C VAL A 103 -2.98 5.82 8.64
N PHE A 104 -3.21 4.59 8.17
CA PHE A 104 -2.81 4.17 6.84
C PHE A 104 -3.46 5.01 5.75
N ARG A 105 -4.77 5.27 5.87
CA ARG A 105 -5.51 6.10 4.92
C ARG A 105 -4.85 7.47 4.75
N GLU A 106 -4.48 8.10 5.85
CA GLU A 106 -3.86 9.43 5.83
C GLU A 106 -2.47 9.39 5.19
N ARG A 107 -1.64 8.40 5.55
CA ARG A 107 -0.33 8.20 4.93
C ARG A 107 -0.45 7.92 3.43
N TYR A 108 -1.35 7.03 3.04
CA TYR A 108 -1.59 6.71 1.63
C TYR A 108 -2.06 7.93 0.84
N ARG A 109 -2.96 8.75 1.39
CA ARG A 109 -3.37 10.01 0.76
C ARG A 109 -2.20 10.97 0.52
N GLN A 110 -1.32 11.13 1.49
CA GLN A 110 -0.13 11.99 1.37
C GLN A 110 0.83 11.45 0.28
N VAL A 111 0.99 10.13 0.20
CA VAL A 111 1.79 9.48 -0.84
C VAL A 111 1.14 9.64 -2.22
N CYS A 112 -0.17 9.45 -2.36
CA CYS A 112 -0.89 9.69 -3.61
C CYS A 112 -0.74 11.15 -4.07
N GLN A 113 -0.79 12.12 -3.16
CA GLN A 113 -0.56 13.53 -3.50
C GLN A 113 0.82 13.78 -4.08
N ARG A 114 1.85 13.15 -3.50
CA ARG A 114 3.23 13.21 -4.00
C ARG A 114 3.36 12.63 -5.40
N VAL A 115 2.77 11.45 -5.64
CA VAL A 115 2.72 10.81 -6.96
C VAL A 115 1.96 11.67 -7.97
N LEU A 116 0.84 12.28 -7.57
CA LEU A 116 0.06 13.19 -8.41
C LEU A 116 0.83 14.45 -8.82
N ARG A 117 1.82 14.89 -8.02
CA ARG A 117 2.73 15.98 -8.36
C ARG A 117 3.90 15.55 -9.25
N GLY A 118 3.99 14.26 -9.60
CA GLY A 118 5.04 13.71 -10.46
C GLY A 118 6.26 13.19 -9.69
N GLU A 119 6.17 13.01 -8.37
CA GLU A 119 7.25 12.41 -7.60
C GLU A 119 7.39 10.90 -7.93
N LYS A 120 8.63 10.48 -8.24
CA LYS A 120 8.95 9.07 -8.42
C LYS A 120 9.26 8.46 -7.06
N LEU A 121 8.44 7.49 -6.65
CA LEU A 121 8.66 6.75 -5.41
C LEU A 121 9.71 5.68 -5.64
N GLU A 122 10.82 5.78 -4.93
CA GLU A 122 11.86 4.76 -4.95
C GLU A 122 11.53 3.67 -3.92
N MET A 123 11.54 2.42 -4.38
CA MET A 123 11.50 1.26 -3.51
C MET A 123 12.92 0.76 -3.27
N PRO A 124 13.27 0.38 -2.03
CA PRO A 124 14.55 -0.27 -1.79
C PRO A 124 14.60 -1.58 -2.60
N PRO A 125 15.75 -1.92 -3.17
CA PRO A 125 15.92 -3.23 -3.80
C PRO A 125 15.59 -4.30 -2.76
N PRO A 126 14.96 -5.41 -3.16
CA PRO A 126 14.74 -6.53 -2.26
C PRO A 126 16.11 -6.89 -1.68
N GLU A 127 16.23 -6.86 -0.35
CA GLU A 127 17.37 -7.44 0.34
C GLU A 127 17.51 -8.84 -0.23
N ALA A 128 18.58 -9.06 -1.01
CA ALA A 128 18.92 -10.39 -1.46
C ALA A 128 19.05 -11.17 -0.17
N LEU A 129 18.11 -12.09 0.09
CA LEU A 129 18.31 -13.08 1.13
C LEU A 129 19.67 -13.65 0.80
N GLU A 130 20.67 -13.38 1.65
CA GLU A 130 21.81 -14.26 1.76
C GLU A 130 21.19 -15.60 2.13
N GLN A 131 20.81 -16.37 1.12
CA GLN A 131 20.68 -17.78 1.23
C GLN A 131 22.09 -18.19 1.60
N GLN A 132 22.42 -18.17 2.90
CA GLN A 132 23.50 -19.00 3.39
C GLN A 132 23.11 -20.37 2.85
N PRO A 133 23.79 -20.89 1.81
CA PRO A 133 23.45 -22.20 1.33
C PRO A 133 23.77 -23.07 2.53
N SER A 134 22.73 -23.56 3.21
CA SER A 134 22.88 -24.58 4.22
C SER A 134 23.45 -25.76 3.44
N ARG A 135 24.78 -25.90 3.48
CA ARG A 135 25.47 -27.02 2.88
C ARG A 135 24.81 -28.24 3.51
N PRO A 136 24.09 -29.07 2.74
CA PRO A 136 23.49 -30.26 3.33
C PRO A 136 24.65 -31.05 3.93
N LEU A 137 24.61 -31.25 5.25
CA LEU A 137 25.56 -32.09 5.95
C LEU A 137 25.59 -33.43 5.23
N SER A 138 26.80 -33.91 4.92
CA SER A 138 26.96 -35.24 4.37
C SER A 138 26.32 -36.28 5.31
N ARG A 139 25.96 -37.45 4.78
CA ARG A 139 25.29 -38.50 5.57
C ARG A 139 26.08 -38.88 6.83
N GLU A 140 27.40 -38.81 6.77
CA GLU A 140 28.32 -39.08 7.89
C GLU A 140 28.24 -37.99 8.96
N GLU A 141 28.25 -36.72 8.56
CA GLU A 141 28.12 -35.58 9.47
C GLU A 141 26.73 -35.51 10.11
N GLN A 142 25.68 -35.92 9.39
CA GLN A 142 24.32 -36.04 9.96
C GLN A 142 24.25 -37.11 11.05
N LEU A 143 24.87 -38.28 10.82
CA LEU A 143 24.92 -39.35 11.81
C LEU A 143 25.72 -38.94 13.04
N ALA A 144 26.86 -38.25 12.87
CA ALA A 144 27.65 -37.72 13.97
C ALA A 144 26.89 -36.66 14.78
N ALA A 145 26.17 -35.75 14.11
CA ALA A 145 25.32 -34.75 14.76
C ALA A 145 24.17 -35.39 15.55
N LEU A 146 23.52 -36.43 15.00
CA LEU A 146 22.47 -37.19 15.69
C LEU A 146 23.02 -37.93 16.93
N HIS A 147 24.23 -38.49 16.84
CA HIS A 147 24.88 -39.14 17.98
C HIS A 147 25.22 -38.14 19.08
N ALA A 148 25.77 -36.97 18.72
CA ALA A 148 26.09 -35.90 19.65
C ALA A 148 24.82 -35.29 20.30
N LEU A 149 23.70 -35.24 19.58
CA LEU A 149 22.41 -34.85 20.13
C LEU A 149 21.88 -35.88 21.13
N ARG A 150 21.94 -37.17 20.79
CA ARG A 150 21.54 -38.28 21.69
C ARG A 150 22.30 -38.28 23.01
N GLU A 151 23.62 -38.11 22.97
CA GLU A 151 24.43 -38.04 24.20
C GLU A 151 24.10 -36.82 25.07
N LYS A 152 23.75 -35.69 24.44
CA LYS A 152 23.33 -34.47 25.17
C LYS A 152 21.93 -34.57 25.75
N THR A 153 21.03 -35.36 25.16
CA THR A 153 19.63 -35.49 25.61
C THR A 153 19.36 -36.72 26.48
N GLY A 154 20.33 -37.61 26.69
CA GLY A 154 20.23 -38.70 27.67
C GLY A 154 19.10 -39.71 27.39
N LEU A 155 18.92 -40.08 26.11
CA LEU A 155 18.10 -41.21 25.64
C LEU A 155 18.98 -42.22 24.92
#